data_AF-A0A7C4P3K1-F1
#
_entry.id   AF-A0A7C4P3K1-F1
#
_cell.length_a   1.000
_cell.length_b   1.000
_cell.length_c   1.000
_cell.angle_alpha   90.00
_cell.angle_beta   90.00
_cell.angle_gamma   90.00
#
_symmetry.space_group_name_H-M   'P 1'
#
loop_
_entity.id
_entity.type
_entity.pdbx_description
1 polymer ?
#
loop_
_entity_poly.entity_id
_entity_poly.type
_entity_poly.pdbx_seq_one_letter_code
_entity_poly.pdbx_strand_id
1 'polypeptide(L)'
;MQRITRRQFLAISARLAAALTFIRWFRIQPARVVAASDLPHVCVAEGSDEDTPAQILETALKGLGGIERFVKPGQVVAIKPNATWAYPPRTASSTDPEFLTAVIQAVKDAGAGRIIVMDHCSIEPGADEALRISGIGRVVKDAGVEAIFPDRFNAPKSVYTKIDLPYGRANQKIGVIKAAAEADVRINLAVAKTHNVTKFTMCLKHMMGFLQQPGLLHANLEQGIADLSTPSAIQAQLHILEAIRVRIPYGNYRVCAGPETDITHPHVVTRRNTIVAGVDPVLIDAYGCMHFFNIQPQELTHLLRAYESGCGEIDVETALTDGRVRVFKVGASLPAESESVSTSEGETPESPAPQPTAVYAPGPEVSIPLAPSTGSEAECRPAETIIAPSPLLKTALIPVAAIISGLGLAILNRMRRKLPPAQAQDDEKTIAGSASQTE
;
A
#
# COMPACT_ATOMS: atom_id res chain seq x y z
N MET A 1 -47.64 -40.01 9.73
CA MET A 1 -46.21 -39.71 9.55
C MET A 1 -45.60 -40.75 8.62
N GLN A 2 -44.80 -40.34 7.61
CA GLN A 2 -43.99 -41.30 6.85
C GLN A 2 -42.77 -41.74 7.69
N ARG A 3 -42.38 -43.02 7.60
CA ARG A 3 -41.23 -43.56 8.33
C ARG A 3 -39.94 -43.28 7.55
N ILE A 4 -39.13 -42.34 8.04
CA ILE A 4 -37.80 -42.04 7.47
C ILE A 4 -36.87 -43.24 7.70
N THR A 5 -36.25 -43.75 6.63
CA THR A 5 -35.29 -44.86 6.71
C THR A 5 -33.94 -44.39 7.25
N ARG A 6 -33.14 -45.29 7.84
CA ARG A 6 -31.78 -44.97 8.33
C ARG A 6 -30.89 -44.30 7.27
N ARG A 7 -31.01 -44.70 6.00
CA ARG A 7 -30.26 -44.12 4.87
C ARG A 7 -30.70 -42.68 4.56
N GLN A 8 -32.00 -42.40 4.61
CA GLN A 8 -32.54 -41.04 4.45
C GLN A 8 -32.13 -40.15 5.62
N PHE A 9 -32.20 -40.64 6.86
CA PHE A 9 -31.76 -39.92 8.05
C PHE A 9 -30.30 -39.48 7.93
N LEU A 10 -29.39 -40.42 7.64
CA LEU A 10 -27.96 -40.11 7.45
C LEU A 10 -27.71 -39.12 6.31
N ALA A 11 -28.44 -39.21 5.20
CA ALA A 11 -28.33 -38.26 4.10
C ALA A 11 -28.82 -36.85 4.46
N ILE A 12 -29.87 -36.74 5.30
CA ILE A 12 -30.38 -35.47 5.83
C ILE A 12 -29.36 -34.87 6.82
N SER A 13 -28.83 -35.67 7.76
CA SER A 13 -27.80 -35.23 8.71
C SER A 13 -26.53 -34.74 8.00
N ALA A 14 -26.07 -35.45 6.96
CA ALA A 14 -24.90 -35.05 6.19
C ALA A 14 -25.12 -33.72 5.44
N ARG A 15 -26.31 -33.51 4.87
CA ARG A 15 -26.68 -32.24 4.20
C ARG A 15 -26.79 -31.08 5.19
N LEU A 16 -27.36 -31.31 6.38
CA LEU A 16 -27.41 -30.32 7.46
C LEU A 16 -26.01 -29.96 7.97
N ALA A 17 -25.13 -30.94 8.19
CA ALA A 17 -23.74 -30.70 8.57
C ALA A 17 -23.01 -29.89 7.50
N ALA A 18 -23.13 -30.28 6.22
CA ALA A 18 -22.55 -29.56 5.09
C ALA A 18 -23.05 -28.10 5.01
N ALA A 19 -24.36 -27.88 5.12
CA ALA A 19 -24.97 -26.55 5.13
C ALA A 19 -24.48 -25.70 6.31
N LEU A 20 -24.39 -26.27 7.52
CA LEU A 20 -23.85 -25.57 8.69
C LEU A 20 -22.36 -25.23 8.55
N THR A 21 -21.55 -26.10 7.92
CA THR A 21 -20.16 -25.75 7.57
C THR A 21 -20.09 -24.68 6.48
N PHE A 22 -21.00 -24.68 5.51
CA PHE A 22 -21.05 -23.69 4.45
C PHE A 22 -21.44 -22.30 5.00
N ILE A 23 -22.46 -22.23 5.86
CA ILE A 23 -22.87 -21.01 6.59
C ILE A 23 -21.78 -20.52 7.57
N ARG A 24 -20.94 -21.43 8.09
CA ARG A 24 -19.80 -21.07 8.94
C ARG A 24 -18.57 -20.59 8.16
N TRP A 25 -18.45 -20.96 6.87
CA TRP A 25 -17.38 -20.52 5.98
C TRP A 25 -17.78 -19.23 5.24
N PHE A 26 -18.94 -19.23 4.58
CA PHE A 26 -19.71 -18.04 4.23
C PHE A 26 -20.42 -17.47 5.46
N ARG A 27 -19.65 -17.22 6.53
CA ARG A 27 -20.11 -16.37 7.63
C ARG A 27 -20.08 -14.92 7.16
N ILE A 28 -21.06 -14.58 6.32
CA ILE A 28 -21.39 -13.21 5.96
C ILE A 28 -21.54 -12.47 7.29
N GLN A 29 -20.57 -11.59 7.59
CA GLN A 29 -20.76 -10.59 8.62
C GLN A 29 -22.05 -9.87 8.26
N PRO A 30 -23.05 -9.72 9.17
CA PRO A 30 -24.20 -8.89 8.86
C PRO A 30 -23.62 -7.54 8.47
N ALA A 31 -23.89 -7.10 7.22
CA ALA A 31 -23.25 -5.92 6.66
C ALA A 31 -23.47 -4.78 7.64
N ARG A 32 -22.40 -4.35 8.31
CA ARG A 32 -22.52 -3.32 9.34
C ARG A 32 -22.96 -2.09 8.59
N VAL A 33 -24.24 -1.72 8.76
CA VAL A 33 -24.78 -0.45 8.29
C VAL A 33 -24.15 0.63 9.16
N VAL A 34 -22.87 0.88 8.87
CA VAL A 34 -22.24 2.17 9.10
C VAL A 34 -23.15 3.14 8.35
N ALA A 35 -23.84 4.01 9.09
CA ALA A 35 -24.58 5.11 8.49
C ALA A 35 -23.62 5.79 7.50
N ALA A 36 -24.07 5.97 6.25
CA ALA A 36 -23.19 6.41 5.18
C ALA A 36 -22.47 7.69 5.62
N SER A 37 -21.15 7.64 5.71
CA SER A 37 -20.37 8.79 6.11
C SER A 37 -20.46 9.79 4.97
N ASP A 38 -21.05 10.96 5.21
CA ASP A 38 -21.10 12.04 4.21
C ASP A 38 -19.69 12.53 3.81
N LEU A 39 -18.66 12.14 4.56
CA LEU A 39 -17.24 12.31 4.27
C LEU A 39 -16.72 11.15 3.41
N PRO A 40 -15.97 11.43 2.33
CA PRO A 40 -15.43 10.40 1.45
C PRO A 40 -14.44 9.45 2.16
N HIS A 41 -14.17 8.32 1.52
CA HIS A 41 -13.08 7.41 1.89
C HIS A 41 -11.72 7.98 1.48
N VAL A 42 -11.67 8.66 0.33
CA VAL A 42 -10.47 9.26 -0.25
C VAL A 42 -10.77 10.68 -0.76
N CYS A 43 -9.88 11.60 -0.45
CA CYS A 43 -9.91 12.98 -0.85
C CYS A 43 -8.67 13.29 -1.71
N VAL A 44 -8.89 13.83 -2.90
CA VAL A 44 -7.84 14.34 -3.79
C VAL A 44 -7.86 15.85 -3.70
N ALA A 45 -6.75 16.46 -3.28
CA ALA A 45 -6.55 17.90 -3.34
C ALA A 45 -5.61 18.26 -4.51
N GLU A 46 -6.07 19.15 -5.39
CA GLU A 46 -5.30 19.71 -6.50
C GLU A 46 -4.95 21.18 -6.21
N GLY A 47 -3.66 21.50 -6.12
CA GLY A 47 -3.16 22.88 -6.06
C GLY A 47 -2.54 23.35 -7.38
N SER A 48 -2.25 24.64 -7.46
CA SER A 48 -1.43 25.24 -8.53
C SER A 48 0.06 25.26 -8.17
N ASP A 49 0.89 25.91 -8.99
CA ASP A 49 2.34 26.01 -8.74
C ASP A 49 2.69 27.04 -7.64
N GLU A 50 1.74 27.95 -7.37
CA GLU A 50 1.73 28.98 -6.33
C GLU A 50 1.30 28.45 -4.95
N ASP A 51 0.55 27.34 -4.89
CA ASP A 51 0.08 26.76 -3.63
C ASP A 51 1.20 26.06 -2.85
N THR A 52 1.24 26.33 -1.54
CA THR A 52 2.14 25.63 -0.62
C THR A 52 1.66 24.21 -0.32
N PRO A 53 2.58 23.28 0.04
CA PRO A 53 2.21 21.94 0.52
C PRO A 53 1.20 21.96 1.68
N ALA A 54 1.21 23.01 2.50
CA ALA A 54 0.28 23.20 3.60
C ALA A 54 -1.16 23.47 3.13
N GLN A 55 -1.38 24.33 2.12
CA GLN A 55 -2.72 24.62 1.60
C GLN A 55 -3.34 23.41 0.89
N ILE A 56 -2.54 22.64 0.15
CA ILE A 56 -2.97 21.41 -0.50
C ILE A 56 -3.31 20.35 0.56
N LEU A 57 -2.51 20.26 1.64
CA LEU A 57 -2.78 19.37 2.78
C LEU A 57 -4.07 19.75 3.53
N GLU A 58 -4.24 21.03 3.83
CA GLU A 58 -5.43 21.57 4.50
C GLU A 58 -6.70 21.27 3.68
N THR A 59 -6.64 21.46 2.36
CA THR A 59 -7.72 21.10 1.43
C THR A 59 -8.03 19.59 1.49
N ALA A 60 -7.01 18.74 1.47
CA ALA A 60 -7.16 17.29 1.56
C ALA A 60 -7.79 16.84 2.89
N LEU A 61 -7.30 17.40 4.02
CA LEU A 61 -7.76 17.06 5.36
C LEU A 61 -9.18 17.57 5.63
N LYS A 62 -9.51 18.81 5.25
CA LYS A 62 -10.88 19.34 5.39
C LYS A 62 -11.88 18.56 4.55
N GLY A 63 -11.51 18.16 3.32
CA GLY A 63 -12.33 17.25 2.50
C GLY A 63 -12.53 15.84 3.09
N LEU A 64 -11.78 15.48 4.13
CA LEU A 64 -11.95 14.27 4.95
C LEU A 64 -12.62 14.54 6.31
N GLY A 65 -13.08 15.75 6.61
CA GLY A 65 -13.66 16.10 7.93
C GLY A 65 -12.62 16.50 8.99
N GLY A 66 -11.50 17.08 8.56
CA GLY A 66 -10.45 17.59 9.45
C GLY A 66 -9.40 16.54 9.86
N ILE A 67 -8.29 17.02 10.42
CA ILE A 67 -7.27 16.16 11.05
C ILE A 67 -7.77 15.61 12.40
N GLU A 68 -8.66 16.36 13.03
CA GLU A 68 -9.37 16.09 14.26
C GLU A 68 -10.27 14.84 14.15
N ARG A 69 -10.65 14.41 12.94
CA ARG A 69 -11.29 13.10 12.70
C ARG A 69 -10.38 11.94 13.13
N PHE A 70 -9.08 12.08 12.88
CA PHE A 70 -8.07 11.02 13.03
C PHE A 70 -7.23 11.15 14.30
N VAL A 71 -6.89 12.38 14.70
CA VAL A 71 -6.08 12.72 15.88
C VAL A 71 -6.98 13.37 16.93
N LYS A 72 -6.91 12.89 18.17
CA LYS A 72 -7.61 13.45 19.33
C LYS A 72 -6.60 14.01 20.35
N PRO A 73 -6.97 15.03 21.15
CA PRO A 73 -6.09 15.61 22.14
C PRO A 73 -5.46 14.57 23.09
N GLY A 74 -4.16 14.70 23.33
CA GLY A 74 -3.39 13.82 24.22
C GLY A 74 -2.88 12.51 23.60
N GLN A 75 -3.32 12.13 22.39
CA GLN A 75 -2.89 10.87 21.75
C GLN A 75 -1.42 10.86 21.33
N VAL A 76 -0.85 9.65 21.28
CA VAL A 76 0.46 9.36 20.68
C VAL A 76 0.28 9.12 19.19
N VAL A 77 0.90 9.96 18.35
CA VAL A 77 0.79 9.91 16.90
C VAL A 77 2.12 9.50 16.26
N ALA A 78 2.14 8.35 15.60
CA ALA A 78 3.25 7.88 14.78
C ALA A 78 3.09 8.39 13.33
N ILE A 79 3.99 9.27 12.89
CA ILE A 79 4.05 9.75 11.50
C ILE A 79 5.15 8.96 10.78
N LYS A 80 4.79 8.28 9.70
CA LYS A 80 5.77 7.58 8.85
C LYS A 80 5.97 8.31 7.51
N PRO A 81 7.07 9.06 7.33
CA PRO A 81 7.52 9.53 6.03
C PRO A 81 8.24 8.42 5.24
N ASN A 82 8.69 8.75 4.03
CA ASN A 82 9.70 8.01 3.29
C ASN A 82 11.06 8.67 3.56
N ALA A 83 11.87 8.10 4.46
CA ALA A 83 13.17 8.63 4.89
C ALA A 83 14.33 7.67 4.57
N THR A 84 14.12 6.78 3.60
CA THR A 84 15.06 5.72 3.23
C THR A 84 16.14 6.18 2.23
N TRP A 85 15.98 7.33 1.55
CA TRP A 85 16.82 7.69 0.39
C TRP A 85 17.60 9.00 0.62
N ALA A 86 18.93 8.90 0.50
CA ALA A 86 19.88 10.00 0.67
C ALA A 86 20.03 10.87 -0.59
N TYR A 87 18.93 11.45 -1.04
CA TYR A 87 18.90 12.46 -2.11
C TYR A 87 18.26 13.76 -1.61
N PRO A 88 18.60 14.92 -2.20
CA PRO A 88 18.05 16.21 -1.77
C PRO A 88 16.51 16.28 -1.85
N PRO A 89 15.90 17.29 -1.19
CA PRO A 89 14.49 17.65 -1.38
C PRO A 89 14.10 17.80 -2.85
N ARG A 90 12.79 17.78 -3.15
CA ARG A 90 12.25 18.00 -4.51
C ARG A 90 12.67 16.96 -5.57
N THR A 91 13.27 15.84 -5.18
CA THR A 91 13.65 14.73 -6.08
C THR A 91 12.62 13.60 -6.19
N ALA A 92 11.51 13.68 -5.42
CA ALA A 92 10.54 12.60 -5.19
C ALA A 92 11.19 11.25 -4.76
N SER A 93 12.38 11.32 -4.17
CA SER A 93 13.11 10.17 -3.61
C SER A 93 12.70 9.87 -2.18
N SER A 94 12.45 10.91 -1.39
CA SER A 94 12.02 10.88 0.02
C SER A 94 10.88 11.89 0.18
N THR A 95 10.14 11.84 1.28
CA THR A 95 9.07 12.82 1.59
C THR A 95 9.64 14.23 1.60
N ASP A 96 8.94 15.21 1.00
CA ASP A 96 9.46 16.58 0.99
C ASP A 96 9.44 17.20 2.40
N PRO A 97 10.54 17.81 2.88
CA PRO A 97 10.61 18.44 4.20
C PRO A 97 9.53 19.50 4.46
N GLU A 98 9.16 20.26 3.43
CA GLU A 98 8.13 21.30 3.54
C GLU A 98 6.76 20.66 3.82
N PHE A 99 6.48 19.53 3.18
CA PHE A 99 5.24 18.76 3.38
C PHE A 99 5.22 18.03 4.73
N LEU A 100 6.32 17.41 5.14
CA LEU A 100 6.43 16.79 6.48
C LEU A 100 6.25 17.84 7.59
N THR A 101 6.75 19.06 7.40
CA THR A 101 6.54 20.17 8.35
C THR A 101 5.04 20.49 8.50
N ALA A 102 4.31 20.59 7.40
CA ALA A 102 2.87 20.83 7.41
C ALA A 102 2.08 19.70 8.09
N VAL A 103 2.44 18.43 7.84
CA VAL A 103 1.79 17.27 8.49
C VAL A 103 2.07 17.26 10.00
N ILE A 104 3.30 17.54 10.45
CA ILE A 104 3.61 17.64 11.88
C ILE A 104 2.83 18.79 12.53
N GLN A 105 2.68 19.94 11.86
CA GLN A 105 1.96 21.07 12.40
C GLN A 105 0.46 20.76 12.56
N ALA A 106 -0.21 20.23 11.53
CA ALA A 106 -1.62 19.81 11.64
C ALA A 106 -1.87 18.79 12.77
N VAL A 107 -0.92 17.89 13.03
CA VAL A 107 -0.99 16.93 14.14
C VAL A 107 -0.79 17.60 15.51
N LYS A 108 0.02 18.66 15.61
CA LYS A 108 0.13 19.50 16.82
C LYS A 108 -1.15 20.29 17.07
N ASP A 109 -1.74 20.85 16.03
CA ASP A 109 -2.94 21.70 16.12
C ASP A 109 -4.17 20.88 16.56
N ALA A 110 -4.25 19.60 16.15
CA ALA A 110 -5.19 18.61 16.70
C ALA A 110 -4.92 18.18 18.17
N GLY A 111 -3.89 18.72 18.81
CA GLY A 111 -3.59 18.53 20.22
C GLY A 111 -2.88 17.21 20.58
N ALA A 112 -2.17 16.57 19.64
CA ALA A 112 -1.42 15.33 19.91
C ALA A 112 -0.47 15.48 21.12
N GLY A 113 -0.57 14.56 22.09
CA GLY A 113 0.23 14.59 23.32
C GLY A 113 1.68 14.18 23.13
N ARG A 114 1.96 13.39 22.08
CA ARG A 114 3.31 12.98 21.67
C ARG A 114 3.32 12.68 20.18
N ILE A 115 4.30 13.22 19.45
CA ILE A 115 4.49 12.96 18.02
C ILE A 115 5.82 12.22 17.84
N ILE A 116 5.78 11.10 17.11
CA ILE A 116 6.95 10.26 16.81
C ILE A 116 7.06 10.10 15.30
N VAL A 117 8.14 10.61 14.71
CA VAL A 117 8.41 10.45 13.28
C VAL A 117 9.36 9.27 13.09
N MET A 118 8.97 8.30 12.24
CA MET A 118 9.68 7.03 12.13
C MET A 118 9.68 6.39 10.73
N ASP A 119 10.83 5.82 10.33
CA ASP A 119 10.99 4.96 9.16
C ASP A 119 12.23 4.07 9.31
N HIS A 120 12.18 2.82 8.85
CA HIS A 120 13.36 1.94 8.83
C HIS A 120 14.14 2.12 7.52
N CYS A 121 15.24 2.87 7.59
CA CYS A 121 16.20 2.95 6.49
C CYS A 121 17.00 1.64 6.39
N SER A 122 16.55 0.71 5.55
CA SER A 122 17.10 -0.65 5.45
C SER A 122 18.19 -0.81 4.37
N ILE A 123 18.82 0.28 3.92
CA ILE A 123 19.81 0.31 2.82
C ILE A 123 20.98 1.26 3.14
N GLU A 124 22.07 1.16 2.36
CA GLU A 124 23.12 2.19 2.34
C GLU A 124 22.60 3.49 1.70
N PRO A 125 23.05 4.69 2.16
CA PRO A 125 24.11 4.93 3.14
C PRO A 125 23.65 4.93 4.62
N GLY A 126 22.47 4.41 4.92
CA GLY A 126 21.94 4.31 6.29
C GLY A 126 21.07 5.49 6.72
N ALA A 127 20.52 5.42 7.93
CA ALA A 127 19.52 6.37 8.42
C ALA A 127 20.04 7.82 8.53
N ASP A 128 21.19 8.02 9.19
CA ASP A 128 21.71 9.37 9.48
C ASP A 128 21.96 10.19 8.21
N GLU A 129 22.56 9.57 7.19
CA GLU A 129 22.88 10.23 5.93
C GLU A 129 21.62 10.47 5.07
N ALA A 130 20.66 9.53 5.09
CA ALA A 130 19.35 9.74 4.47
C ALA A 130 18.59 10.91 5.11
N LEU A 131 18.57 10.99 6.44
CA LEU A 131 17.95 12.09 7.19
C LEU A 131 18.66 13.44 6.97
N ARG A 132 19.99 13.43 6.85
CA ARG A 132 20.81 14.63 6.61
C ARG A 132 20.61 15.20 5.21
N ILE A 133 20.69 14.36 4.17
CA ILE A 133 20.60 14.83 2.78
C ILE A 133 19.15 15.16 2.39
N SER A 134 18.17 14.34 2.80
CA SER A 134 16.75 14.61 2.49
C SER A 134 16.17 15.83 3.21
N GLY A 135 16.81 16.31 4.28
CA GLY A 135 16.30 17.38 5.13
C GLY A 135 15.27 16.93 6.19
N ILE A 136 14.79 15.69 6.13
CA ILE A 136 13.82 15.14 7.10
C ILE A 136 14.36 15.21 8.52
N GLY A 137 15.65 14.91 8.74
CA GLY A 137 16.28 14.99 10.07
C GLY A 137 16.28 16.40 10.64
N ARG A 138 16.36 17.43 9.79
CA ARG A 138 16.21 18.83 10.20
C ARG A 138 14.77 19.12 10.63
N VAL A 139 13.77 18.71 9.86
CA VAL A 139 12.35 18.97 10.19
C VAL A 139 11.97 18.36 11.54
N VAL A 140 12.36 17.11 11.79
CA VAL A 140 12.08 16.42 13.06
C VAL A 140 12.71 17.15 14.25
N LYS A 141 13.96 17.62 14.09
CA LYS A 141 14.68 18.42 15.10
C LYS A 141 14.05 19.80 15.33
N ASP A 142 13.86 20.57 14.25
CA ASP A 142 13.35 21.95 14.30
C ASP A 142 11.90 21.98 14.83
N ALA A 143 11.11 20.93 14.57
CA ALA A 143 9.77 20.77 15.13
C ALA A 143 9.74 20.27 16.59
N GLY A 144 10.87 19.80 17.15
CA GLY A 144 10.96 19.30 18.53
C GLY A 144 10.18 18.01 18.80
N VAL A 145 10.05 17.12 17.80
CA VAL A 145 9.30 15.85 17.90
C VAL A 145 10.24 14.64 17.97
N GLU A 146 9.73 13.49 18.40
CA GLU A 146 10.56 12.30 18.63
C GLU A 146 10.97 11.63 17.30
N ALA A 147 12.21 11.12 17.25
CA ALA A 147 12.80 10.49 16.08
C ALA A 147 13.08 9.00 16.34
N ILE A 148 12.47 8.09 15.56
CA ILE A 148 12.80 6.66 15.60
C ILE A 148 13.10 6.19 14.17
N PHE A 149 14.37 6.28 13.78
CA PHE A 149 14.84 5.82 12.48
C PHE A 149 15.86 4.70 12.64
N PRO A 150 15.43 3.42 12.66
CA PRO A 150 16.34 2.29 12.74
C PRO A 150 17.28 2.27 11.52
N ASP A 151 18.58 2.36 11.78
CA ASP A 151 19.60 2.16 10.76
C ASP A 151 19.83 0.67 10.50
N ARG A 152 19.39 0.20 9.32
CA ARG A 152 19.62 -1.17 8.83
C ARG A 152 19.32 -2.20 9.93
N PHE A 153 20.19 -3.18 10.11
CA PHE A 153 20.03 -4.21 11.15
C PHE A 153 20.79 -3.87 12.46
N ASN A 154 21.17 -2.60 12.66
CA ASN A 154 22.03 -2.16 13.76
C ASN A 154 21.23 -1.77 15.02
N ALA A 155 19.96 -1.39 14.88
CA ALA A 155 19.11 -0.99 16.00
C ALA A 155 18.88 -2.14 17.02
N PRO A 156 18.90 -1.86 18.34
CA PRO A 156 18.79 -2.89 19.37
C PRO A 156 17.40 -3.54 19.37
N LYS A 157 17.33 -4.83 19.74
CA LYS A 157 16.10 -5.65 19.67
C LYS A 157 14.90 -5.06 20.43
N SER A 158 15.14 -4.22 21.44
CA SER A 158 14.12 -3.50 22.21
C SER A 158 13.34 -2.43 21.43
N VAL A 159 13.88 -1.94 20.32
CA VAL A 159 13.18 -1.04 19.37
C VAL A 159 12.05 -1.77 18.63
N TYR A 160 12.06 -3.10 18.64
CA TYR A 160 11.14 -3.93 17.86
C TYR A 160 10.25 -4.79 18.75
N THR A 161 9.04 -5.07 18.26
CA THR A 161 8.13 -6.07 18.82
C THR A 161 7.67 -7.03 17.72
N LYS A 162 6.99 -8.11 18.09
CA LYS A 162 6.26 -8.96 17.13
C LYS A 162 4.76 -8.72 17.28
N ILE A 163 4.09 -8.62 16.14
CA ILE A 163 2.63 -8.53 16.04
C ILE A 163 2.09 -9.70 15.25
N ASP A 164 0.80 -9.95 15.42
CA ASP A 164 0.04 -10.92 14.64
C ASP A 164 -0.67 -10.21 13.49
N LEU A 165 -0.73 -10.86 12.33
CA LEU A 165 -1.50 -10.45 11.16
C LEU A 165 -2.61 -11.48 10.95
N PRO A 166 -3.74 -11.39 11.68
CA PRO A 166 -4.74 -12.46 11.75
C PRO A 166 -5.46 -12.75 10.44
N TYR A 167 -5.40 -11.82 9.48
CA TYR A 167 -5.95 -11.96 8.12
C TYR A 167 -4.86 -12.05 7.04
N GLY A 168 -3.58 -12.03 7.42
CA GLY A 168 -2.46 -12.14 6.49
C GLY A 168 -2.37 -13.52 5.85
N ARG A 169 -2.24 -13.57 4.52
CA ARG A 169 -2.28 -14.80 3.72
C ARG A 169 -0.91 -15.44 3.54
N ALA A 170 0.15 -14.64 3.43
CA ALA A 170 1.52 -15.12 3.35
C ALA A 170 2.26 -15.00 4.69
N ASN A 171 1.90 -14.03 5.53
CA ASN A 171 2.54 -13.74 6.81
C ASN A 171 1.49 -13.62 7.92
N GLN A 172 1.52 -14.51 8.91
CA GLN A 172 0.59 -14.48 10.06
C GLN A 172 1.18 -13.81 11.31
N LYS A 173 2.50 -13.62 11.36
CA LYS A 173 3.23 -12.91 12.43
C LYS A 173 4.42 -12.17 11.83
N ILE A 174 4.69 -10.95 12.25
CA ILE A 174 5.80 -10.15 11.72
C ILE A 174 6.46 -9.27 12.80
N GLY A 175 7.74 -8.96 12.62
CA GLY A 175 8.48 -8.04 13.49
C GLY A 175 8.32 -6.60 13.01
N VAL A 176 8.05 -5.66 13.91
CA VAL A 176 7.78 -4.24 13.60
C VAL A 176 8.44 -3.30 14.61
N ILE A 177 8.63 -2.03 14.26
CA ILE A 177 9.01 -0.96 15.18
C ILE A 177 7.97 -0.89 16.30
N LYS A 178 8.41 -1.05 17.56
CA LYS A 178 7.54 -1.15 18.75
C LYS A 178 6.62 0.07 18.89
N ALA A 179 7.17 1.26 18.72
CA ALA A 179 6.43 2.53 18.79
C ALA A 179 5.31 2.65 17.74
N ALA A 180 5.44 2.01 16.57
CA ALA A 180 4.35 1.98 15.58
C ALA A 180 3.16 1.14 16.06
N ALA A 181 3.43 0.02 16.75
CA ALA A 181 2.40 -0.86 17.30
C ALA A 181 1.78 -0.33 18.61
N GLU A 182 2.46 0.59 19.31
CA GLU A 182 2.01 1.16 20.59
C GLU A 182 1.41 2.57 20.47
N ALA A 183 1.49 3.23 19.32
CA ALA A 183 0.85 4.53 19.09
C ALA A 183 -0.69 4.40 19.02
N ASP A 184 -1.41 5.43 19.43
CA ASP A 184 -2.86 5.50 19.25
C ASP A 184 -3.22 5.66 17.76
N VAL A 185 -2.49 6.56 17.07
CA VAL A 185 -2.73 6.94 15.68
C VAL A 185 -1.47 6.74 14.85
N ARG A 186 -1.61 6.16 13.67
CA ARG A 186 -0.57 6.04 12.65
C ARG A 186 -0.98 6.81 11.40
N ILE A 187 -0.09 7.69 10.92
CA ILE A 187 -0.23 8.43 9.66
C ILE A 187 0.84 7.92 8.68
N ASN A 188 0.41 7.33 7.57
CA ASN A 188 1.29 6.79 6.54
C ASN A 188 1.49 7.80 5.40
N LEU A 189 2.60 8.53 5.45
CA LEU A 189 2.96 9.61 4.54
C LEU A 189 3.87 9.09 3.42
N ALA A 190 3.26 8.44 2.43
CA ALA A 190 3.93 7.85 1.27
C ALA A 190 4.24 8.91 0.19
N VAL A 191 5.12 8.56 -0.75
CA VAL A 191 5.47 9.38 -1.91
C VAL A 191 5.20 8.58 -3.18
N ALA A 192 4.51 9.17 -4.15
CA ALA A 192 4.23 8.54 -5.43
C ALA A 192 5.50 8.47 -6.29
N LYS A 193 6.10 7.27 -6.40
CA LYS A 193 7.32 7.06 -7.20
C LYS A 193 7.46 5.68 -7.83
N THR A 194 8.31 5.60 -8.86
CA THR A 194 8.83 4.33 -9.40
C THR A 194 9.56 3.48 -8.36
N HIS A 195 9.60 2.18 -8.62
CA HIS A 195 10.39 1.22 -7.88
C HIS A 195 10.88 0.10 -8.80
N ASN A 196 12.13 -0.35 -8.63
CA ASN A 196 12.77 -1.32 -9.52
C ASN A 196 12.10 -2.72 -9.47
N VAL A 197 11.75 -3.22 -8.28
CA VAL A 197 11.09 -4.53 -8.11
C VAL A 197 9.57 -4.44 -8.37
N THR A 198 8.84 -3.73 -7.52
CA THR A 198 7.36 -3.72 -7.46
C THR A 198 6.69 -2.76 -8.45
N LYS A 199 7.36 -2.37 -9.54
CA LYS A 199 7.03 -1.26 -10.47
C LYS A 199 6.99 0.15 -9.84
N PHE A 200 6.29 0.30 -8.71
CA PHE A 200 6.00 1.57 -8.03
C PHE A 200 6.11 1.43 -6.50
N THR A 201 6.09 2.56 -5.80
CA THR A 201 5.87 2.68 -4.35
C THR A 201 4.82 3.77 -4.13
N MET A 202 3.76 3.40 -3.41
CA MET A 202 2.66 4.24 -2.94
C MET A 202 2.23 3.72 -1.54
N CYS A 203 1.04 4.04 -1.05
CA CYS A 203 0.63 3.83 0.34
C CYS A 203 0.71 2.37 0.83
N LEU A 204 0.29 1.37 0.04
CA LEU A 204 0.31 -0.04 0.46
C LEU A 204 1.74 -0.52 0.72
N LYS A 205 2.61 -0.38 -0.28
CA LYS A 205 4.02 -0.76 -0.17
C LYS A 205 4.78 0.06 0.87
N HIS A 206 4.37 1.30 1.12
CA HIS A 206 5.06 2.17 2.06
C HIS A 206 5.11 1.59 3.48
N MET A 207 4.06 0.87 3.89
CA MET A 207 3.95 0.22 5.22
C MET A 207 5.14 -0.71 5.55
N MET A 208 5.89 -1.19 4.55
CA MET A 208 7.14 -1.95 4.75
C MET A 208 8.17 -1.24 5.65
N GLY A 209 8.17 0.09 5.71
CA GLY A 209 9.08 0.87 6.55
C GLY A 209 8.84 0.75 8.07
N PHE A 210 7.74 0.13 8.50
CA PHE A 210 7.55 -0.24 9.91
C PHE A 210 8.20 -1.59 10.29
N LEU A 211 8.67 -2.38 9.32
CA LEU A 211 9.08 -3.77 9.57
C LEU A 211 10.50 -3.88 10.14
N GLN A 212 10.72 -4.81 11.07
CA GLN A 212 12.05 -5.14 11.58
C GLN A 212 12.97 -5.72 10.51
N GLN A 213 12.43 -6.45 9.54
CA GLN A 213 13.18 -7.05 8.45
C GLN A 213 12.35 -7.00 7.16
N PRO A 214 12.33 -5.87 6.42
CA PRO A 214 11.53 -5.72 5.21
C PRO A 214 11.81 -6.80 4.16
N GLY A 215 13.07 -7.24 4.07
CA GLY A 215 13.52 -8.30 3.16
C GLY A 215 12.92 -9.70 3.43
N LEU A 216 12.31 -9.96 4.59
CA LEU A 216 11.59 -11.23 4.81
C LEU A 216 10.38 -11.37 3.88
N LEU A 217 9.75 -10.24 3.48
CA LEU A 217 8.62 -10.28 2.56
C LEU A 217 9.02 -10.76 1.16
N HIS A 218 10.30 -10.69 0.76
CA HIS A 218 10.74 -11.00 -0.60
C HIS A 218 10.34 -12.40 -1.10
N ALA A 219 10.14 -13.37 -0.19
CA ALA A 219 9.67 -14.71 -0.53
C ALA A 219 8.22 -14.75 -1.08
N ASN A 220 7.38 -13.77 -0.74
CA ASN A 220 5.98 -13.65 -1.15
C ASN A 220 5.59 -12.17 -1.37
N LEU A 221 6.48 -11.37 -1.96
CA LEU A 221 6.50 -9.90 -1.81
C LEU A 221 5.15 -9.21 -2.03
N GLU A 222 4.45 -9.54 -3.11
CA GLU A 222 3.22 -8.85 -3.48
C GLU A 222 2.06 -9.12 -2.49
N GLN A 223 1.90 -10.38 -2.04
CA GLN A 223 0.93 -10.71 -0.98
C GLN A 223 1.43 -10.23 0.39
N GLY A 224 2.74 -10.27 0.63
CA GLY A 224 3.34 -9.80 1.88
C GLY A 224 3.15 -8.31 2.13
N ILE A 225 3.11 -7.49 1.06
CA ILE A 225 2.73 -6.07 1.13
C ILE A 225 1.24 -5.94 1.45
N ALA A 226 0.37 -6.69 0.76
CA ALA A 226 -1.07 -6.68 1.02
C ALA A 226 -1.41 -7.09 2.47
N ASP A 227 -0.71 -8.09 3.02
CA ASP A 227 -0.86 -8.54 4.41
C ASP A 227 -0.66 -7.40 5.43
N LEU A 228 0.22 -6.42 5.15
CA LEU A 228 0.49 -5.26 6.05
C LEU A 228 -0.69 -4.30 6.17
N SER A 229 -1.57 -4.28 5.17
CA SER A 229 -2.77 -3.43 5.15
C SER A 229 -4.00 -4.14 5.73
N THR A 230 -3.83 -5.38 6.22
CA THR A 230 -4.89 -6.08 6.96
C THR A 230 -4.98 -5.57 8.41
N PRO A 231 -6.16 -5.69 9.07
CA PRO A 231 -6.36 -5.23 10.44
C PRO A 231 -5.33 -5.79 11.42
N SER A 232 -4.49 -4.90 11.94
CA SER A 232 -3.31 -5.20 12.76
C SER A 232 -2.86 -3.97 13.55
N ALA A 233 -1.96 -4.15 14.52
CA ALA A 233 -1.46 -3.05 15.36
C ALA A 233 -0.64 -1.98 14.60
N ILE A 234 -0.27 -2.21 13.33
CA ILE A 234 0.38 -1.20 12.47
C ILE A 234 -0.54 -0.62 11.39
N GLN A 235 -1.83 -0.96 11.36
CA GLN A 235 -2.76 -0.36 10.40
C GLN A 235 -2.82 1.16 10.60
N ALA A 236 -2.62 1.93 9.53
CA ALA A 236 -2.73 3.38 9.59
C ALA A 236 -4.20 3.83 9.70
N GLN A 237 -4.42 4.93 10.41
CA GLN A 237 -5.74 5.57 10.54
C GLN A 237 -5.96 6.59 9.43
N LEU A 238 -4.87 7.13 8.89
CA LEU A 238 -4.83 8.05 7.76
C LEU A 238 -3.66 7.66 6.85
N HIS A 239 -3.95 7.35 5.59
CA HIS A 239 -2.96 7.22 4.54
C HIS A 239 -2.92 8.52 3.72
N ILE A 240 -1.72 8.98 3.38
CA ILE A 240 -1.47 10.17 2.58
C ILE A 240 -0.43 9.80 1.51
N LEU A 241 -0.76 10.05 0.25
CA LEU A 241 0.13 9.91 -0.89
C LEU A 241 0.55 11.31 -1.35
N GLU A 242 1.81 11.66 -1.08
CA GLU A 242 2.46 12.83 -1.64
C GLU A 242 2.63 12.65 -3.15
N ALA A 243 1.97 13.51 -3.93
CA ALA A 243 2.15 13.66 -5.36
C ALA A 243 2.39 15.13 -5.74
N ILE A 244 2.95 15.93 -4.82
CA ILE A 244 3.43 17.29 -5.12
C ILE A 244 4.44 17.20 -6.27
N ARG A 245 5.35 16.23 -6.16
CA ARG A 245 6.22 15.73 -7.24
C ARG A 245 6.09 14.22 -7.33
N VAL A 246 6.04 13.69 -8.54
CA VAL A 246 5.96 12.24 -8.82
C VAL A 246 7.21 11.83 -9.58
N ARG A 247 7.89 10.77 -9.14
CA ARG A 247 8.99 10.17 -9.92
C ARG A 247 8.43 9.08 -10.84
N ILE A 248 8.50 9.31 -12.15
CA ILE A 248 7.87 8.51 -13.21
C ILE A 248 8.89 7.69 -14.02
N PRO A 249 8.49 6.58 -14.67
CA PRO A 249 9.40 5.75 -15.45
C PRO A 249 9.70 6.39 -16.82
N TYR A 250 10.98 6.58 -17.14
CA TYR A 250 11.40 7.17 -18.42
C TYR A 250 12.06 6.11 -19.31
N GLY A 251 11.27 5.48 -20.18
CA GLY A 251 11.69 4.32 -20.98
C GLY A 251 12.15 3.16 -20.08
N ASN A 252 13.43 2.77 -20.20
CA ASN A 252 14.04 1.75 -19.35
C ASN A 252 14.46 2.28 -17.96
N TYR A 253 14.40 3.59 -17.71
CA TYR A 253 14.81 4.19 -16.44
C TYR A 253 13.74 3.99 -15.35
N ARG A 254 13.96 3.00 -14.48
CA ARG A 254 13.15 2.72 -13.28
C ARG A 254 14.01 2.66 -12.03
N VAL A 255 14.38 3.83 -11.52
CA VAL A 255 15.08 3.97 -10.25
C VAL A 255 14.11 4.23 -9.09
N CYS A 256 14.46 3.81 -7.89
CA CYS A 256 13.65 4.05 -6.68
C CYS A 256 13.85 5.47 -6.10
N ALA A 257 14.90 6.16 -6.53
CA ALA A 257 15.37 7.47 -6.10
C ALA A 257 16.44 7.97 -7.08
N GLY A 258 16.77 9.26 -7.06
CA GLY A 258 17.82 9.85 -7.89
C GLY A 258 18.00 11.35 -7.64
N PRO A 259 19.01 11.99 -8.26
CA PRO A 259 19.32 13.41 -8.08
C PRO A 259 18.42 14.35 -8.90
N GLU A 260 17.60 13.82 -9.79
CA GLU A 260 16.73 14.59 -10.67
C GLU A 260 15.57 15.23 -9.91
N THR A 261 15.19 16.43 -10.33
CA THR A 261 14.02 17.19 -9.86
C THR A 261 13.10 17.52 -11.03
N ASP A 262 11.94 18.09 -10.70
CA ASP A 262 11.01 18.71 -11.66
C ASP A 262 11.65 19.80 -12.53
N ILE A 263 12.75 20.41 -12.09
CA ILE A 263 13.49 21.42 -12.83
C ILE A 263 14.62 20.79 -13.66
N THR A 264 15.35 19.80 -13.14
CA THR A 264 16.53 19.24 -13.82
C THR A 264 16.21 18.07 -14.77
N HIS A 265 15.10 17.36 -14.58
CA HIS A 265 14.66 16.31 -15.50
C HIS A 265 13.12 16.08 -15.43
N PRO A 266 12.30 16.96 -16.01
CA PRO A 266 10.83 16.92 -15.90
C PRO A 266 10.17 15.62 -16.40
N HIS A 267 10.86 14.84 -17.24
CA HIS A 267 10.42 13.53 -17.74
C HIS A 267 10.69 12.35 -16.79
N VAL A 268 11.43 12.57 -15.69
CA VAL A 268 11.76 11.58 -14.65
C VAL A 268 11.15 11.97 -13.31
N VAL A 269 11.11 13.26 -12.98
CA VAL A 269 10.33 13.79 -11.85
C VAL A 269 9.42 14.88 -12.39
N THR A 270 8.11 14.75 -12.19
CA THR A 270 7.11 15.71 -12.69
C THR A 270 6.35 16.31 -11.52
N ARG A 271 6.26 17.65 -11.46
CA ARG A 271 5.40 18.35 -10.49
C ARG A 271 3.93 18.11 -10.86
N ARG A 272 3.08 17.75 -9.88
CA ARG A 272 1.62 17.60 -10.07
C ARG A 272 0.79 18.38 -9.03
N ASN A 273 1.41 18.88 -7.96
CA ASN A 273 0.73 19.61 -6.86
C ASN A 273 -0.51 18.90 -6.31
N THR A 274 -0.47 17.56 -6.28
CA THR A 274 -1.59 16.73 -5.83
C THR A 274 -1.27 16.09 -4.49
N ILE A 275 -2.27 16.02 -3.60
CA ILE A 275 -2.23 15.13 -2.43
C ILE A 275 -3.46 14.23 -2.49
N VAL A 276 -3.26 12.93 -2.31
CA VAL A 276 -4.36 11.96 -2.21
C VAL A 276 -4.34 11.36 -0.81
N ALA A 277 -5.37 11.64 0.00
CA ALA A 277 -5.42 11.25 1.41
C ALA A 277 -6.72 10.50 1.73
N GLY A 278 -6.71 9.60 2.71
CA GLY A 278 -7.92 8.85 3.07
C GLY A 278 -7.71 7.68 4.02
N VAL A 279 -8.78 6.90 4.19
CA VAL A 279 -8.80 5.67 5.01
C VAL A 279 -8.59 4.39 4.20
N ASP A 280 -8.70 4.47 2.88
CA ASP A 280 -8.63 3.33 1.96
C ASP A 280 -7.31 3.36 1.16
N PRO A 281 -6.28 2.58 1.54
CA PRO A 281 -5.00 2.58 0.84
C PRO A 281 -5.03 1.84 -0.50
N VAL A 282 -6.03 1.00 -0.76
CA VAL A 282 -6.22 0.33 -2.05
C VAL A 282 -6.71 1.36 -3.06
N LEU A 283 -7.69 2.17 -2.69
CA LEU A 283 -8.30 3.19 -3.53
C LEU A 283 -7.34 4.36 -3.82
N ILE A 284 -6.51 4.74 -2.84
CA ILE A 284 -5.42 5.72 -3.02
C ILE A 284 -4.38 5.21 -4.03
N ASP A 285 -3.93 3.96 -3.89
CA ASP A 285 -2.91 3.37 -4.78
C ASP A 285 -3.50 3.07 -6.19
N ALA A 286 -4.80 2.77 -6.29
CA ALA A 286 -5.52 2.63 -7.56
C ALA A 286 -5.63 3.97 -8.30
N TYR A 287 -6.00 5.06 -7.60
CA TYR A 287 -5.97 6.41 -8.16
C TYR A 287 -4.55 6.78 -8.63
N GLY A 288 -3.52 6.45 -7.85
CA GLY A 288 -2.13 6.67 -8.22
C GLY A 288 -1.69 5.89 -9.48
N CYS A 289 -2.11 4.63 -9.63
CA CYS A 289 -1.88 3.84 -10.84
C CYS A 289 -2.39 4.55 -12.10
N MET A 290 -3.64 5.01 -12.07
CA MET A 290 -4.29 5.65 -13.21
C MET A 290 -3.73 7.05 -13.48
N HIS A 291 -3.77 7.94 -12.48
CA HIS A 291 -3.53 9.38 -12.69
C HIS A 291 -2.04 9.77 -12.65
N PHE A 292 -1.18 9.01 -11.96
CA PHE A 292 0.25 9.33 -11.86
C PHE A 292 1.13 8.44 -12.74
N PHE A 293 0.74 7.18 -12.98
CA PHE A 293 1.59 6.19 -13.66
C PHE A 293 1.03 5.62 -14.98
N ASN A 294 -0.21 5.95 -15.35
CA ASN A 294 -0.86 5.50 -16.59
C ASN A 294 -0.80 3.96 -16.75
N ILE A 295 -1.14 3.24 -15.69
CA ILE A 295 -1.37 1.79 -15.69
C ILE A 295 -2.72 1.46 -15.06
N GLN A 296 -3.29 0.31 -15.39
CA GLN A 296 -4.51 -0.17 -14.74
C GLN A 296 -4.19 -0.65 -13.31
N PRO A 297 -5.04 -0.39 -12.29
CA PRO A 297 -4.80 -0.81 -10.91
C PRO A 297 -4.46 -2.30 -10.75
N GLN A 298 -5.09 -3.16 -11.56
CA GLN A 298 -4.92 -4.61 -11.54
C GLN A 298 -3.53 -5.07 -12.07
N GLU A 299 -2.79 -4.20 -12.76
CA GLU A 299 -1.41 -4.47 -13.18
C GLU A 299 -0.39 -4.36 -12.03
N LEU A 300 -0.76 -3.77 -10.90
CA LEU A 300 0.09 -3.63 -9.73
C LEU A 300 -0.24 -4.75 -8.73
N THR A 301 0.57 -5.82 -8.74
CA THR A 301 0.18 -7.10 -8.12
C THR A 301 -0.17 -6.98 -6.63
N HIS A 302 0.61 -6.26 -5.82
CA HIS A 302 0.28 -6.04 -4.40
C HIS A 302 -1.01 -5.25 -4.17
N LEU A 303 -1.35 -4.31 -5.07
CA LEU A 303 -2.61 -3.59 -5.02
C LEU A 303 -3.79 -4.53 -5.29
N LEU A 304 -3.68 -5.37 -6.33
CA LEU A 304 -4.66 -6.43 -6.59
C LEU A 304 -4.77 -7.42 -5.41
N ARG A 305 -3.66 -7.83 -4.79
CA ARG A 305 -3.70 -8.70 -3.60
C ARG A 305 -4.30 -8.02 -2.36
N ALA A 306 -4.16 -6.71 -2.21
CA ALA A 306 -4.79 -5.96 -1.12
C ALA A 306 -6.32 -5.86 -1.32
N TYR A 307 -6.77 -5.56 -2.54
CA TYR A 307 -8.18 -5.62 -2.94
C TYR A 307 -8.78 -7.02 -2.70
N GLU A 308 -8.14 -8.07 -3.25
CA GLU A 308 -8.55 -9.46 -3.04
C GLU A 308 -8.58 -9.88 -1.57
N SER A 309 -7.83 -9.20 -0.69
CA SER A 309 -7.78 -9.44 0.76
C SER A 309 -8.80 -8.62 1.55
N GLY A 310 -9.60 -7.77 0.89
CA GLY A 310 -10.61 -6.92 1.52
C GLY A 310 -10.05 -5.68 2.22
N CYS A 311 -8.85 -5.22 1.84
CA CYS A 311 -8.20 -4.06 2.45
C CYS A 311 -8.74 -2.70 1.97
N GLY A 312 -9.62 -2.68 0.97
CA GLY A 312 -10.14 -1.46 0.33
C GLY A 312 -10.70 -1.70 -1.07
N GLU A 313 -11.12 -0.64 -1.74
CA GLU A 313 -11.65 -0.61 -3.11
C GLU A 313 -10.57 -0.46 -4.19
N ILE A 314 -10.77 -1.05 -5.37
CA ILE A 314 -9.87 -0.91 -6.54
C ILE A 314 -10.53 -0.18 -7.72
N ASP A 315 -11.86 -0.11 -7.78
CA ASP A 315 -12.60 0.61 -8.82
C ASP A 315 -12.70 2.12 -8.49
N VAL A 316 -11.84 2.91 -9.13
CA VAL A 316 -11.77 4.36 -9.00
C VAL A 316 -12.94 5.06 -9.69
N GLU A 317 -13.46 4.53 -10.80
CA GLU A 317 -14.50 5.18 -11.60
C GLU A 317 -15.86 5.09 -10.90
N THR A 318 -16.20 3.91 -10.37
CA THR A 318 -17.38 3.72 -9.51
C THR A 318 -17.26 4.55 -8.24
N ALA A 319 -16.09 4.55 -7.59
CA ALA A 319 -15.88 5.31 -6.34
C ALA A 319 -15.87 6.84 -6.53
N LEU A 320 -15.52 7.36 -7.71
CA LEU A 320 -15.74 8.77 -8.07
C LEU A 320 -17.24 9.06 -8.28
N THR A 321 -17.96 8.13 -8.91
CA THR A 321 -19.39 8.29 -9.24
C THR A 321 -20.28 8.21 -7.99
N ASP A 322 -19.97 7.35 -7.03
CA ASP A 322 -20.68 7.25 -5.74
C ASP A 322 -20.15 8.22 -4.66
N GLY A 323 -19.08 8.97 -4.95
CA GLY A 323 -18.52 9.99 -4.07
C GLY A 323 -17.70 9.45 -2.89
N ARG A 324 -17.29 8.17 -2.90
CA ARG A 324 -16.24 7.63 -2.01
C ARG A 324 -14.86 8.25 -2.28
N VAL A 325 -14.58 8.62 -3.53
CA VAL A 325 -13.50 9.54 -3.92
C VAL A 325 -14.11 10.91 -4.20
N ARG A 326 -13.52 11.98 -3.67
CA ARG A 326 -13.87 13.36 -4.07
C ARG A 326 -12.62 14.15 -4.40
N VAL A 327 -12.72 14.99 -5.43
CA VAL A 327 -11.64 15.88 -5.89
C VAL A 327 -12.01 17.32 -5.54
N PHE A 328 -11.11 18.01 -4.87
CA PHE A 328 -11.23 19.42 -4.51
C PHE A 328 -10.01 20.19 -5.01
N LYS A 329 -10.21 21.45 -5.40
CA LYS A 329 -9.11 22.36 -5.73
C LYS A 329 -8.84 23.28 -4.55
N VAL A 330 -7.58 23.66 -4.34
CA VAL A 330 -7.23 24.63 -3.28
C VAL A 330 -8.01 25.93 -3.49
N GLY A 331 -8.54 26.49 -2.39
CA GLY A 331 -9.37 27.69 -2.41
C GLY A 331 -10.82 27.49 -2.89
N ALA A 332 -11.21 26.30 -3.36
CA ALA A 332 -12.62 26.00 -3.65
C ALA A 332 -13.44 25.89 -2.36
N SER A 333 -14.69 26.37 -2.39
CA SER A 333 -15.64 26.13 -1.31
C SER A 333 -15.96 24.64 -1.21
N LEU A 334 -15.62 24.02 -0.09
CA LEU A 334 -16.04 22.66 0.22
C LEU A 334 -17.58 22.59 0.32
N PRO A 335 -18.21 21.45 0.01
CA PRO A 335 -19.59 21.20 0.38
C PRO A 335 -19.75 21.45 1.88
N ALA A 336 -20.74 22.24 2.27
CA ALA A 336 -21.08 22.39 3.68
C ALA A 336 -21.40 21.01 4.26
N GLU A 337 -20.99 20.76 5.51
CA GLU A 337 -21.58 19.66 6.28
C GLU A 337 -23.10 19.89 6.27
N SER A 338 -23.87 18.88 5.83
CA SER A 338 -25.32 19.01 5.76
C SER A 338 -25.85 19.34 7.14
N GLU A 339 -26.47 20.52 7.29
CA GLU A 339 -26.83 21.07 8.60
C GLU A 339 -27.57 20.01 9.43
N SER A 340 -27.08 19.78 10.65
CA SER A 340 -27.66 18.80 11.54
C SER A 340 -29.12 19.18 11.78
N VAL A 341 -30.03 18.35 11.27
CA VAL A 341 -31.48 18.61 11.25
C VAL A 341 -31.93 19.01 12.65
N SER A 342 -32.22 20.30 12.83
CA SER A 342 -32.58 20.85 14.11
C SER A 342 -33.92 20.27 14.52
N THR A 343 -33.97 19.65 15.69
CA THR A 343 -35.19 19.06 16.25
C THR A 343 -36.13 20.18 16.67
N SER A 344 -36.93 20.66 15.72
CA SER A 344 -38.13 21.45 15.99
C SER A 344 -39.17 20.50 16.58
N GLU A 345 -39.50 20.70 17.86
CA GLU A 345 -40.65 20.06 18.47
C GLU A 345 -41.95 20.67 17.91
N GLY A 346 -42.93 19.82 17.61
CA GLY A 346 -44.31 20.24 17.37
C GLY A 346 -44.70 20.48 15.91
N GLU A 347 -45.12 19.40 15.24
CA GLU A 347 -46.54 19.24 14.87
C GLU A 347 -46.81 17.77 14.48
N THR A 348 -47.97 17.22 14.88
CA THR A 348 -48.37 15.84 14.55
C THR A 348 -49.10 15.78 13.22
N PRO A 349 -48.58 15.09 12.19
CA PRO A 349 -49.32 14.87 10.95
C PRO A 349 -50.46 13.86 11.16
N GLU A 350 -51.65 14.19 10.67
CA GLU A 350 -52.82 13.32 10.72
C GLU A 350 -52.68 12.11 9.77
N SER A 351 -53.20 10.95 10.16
CA SER A 351 -52.98 9.68 9.45
C SER A 351 -53.85 9.54 8.19
N PRO A 352 -53.27 9.38 6.98
CA PRO A 352 -54.04 9.14 5.77
C PRO A 352 -54.62 7.72 5.71
N ALA A 353 -55.91 7.60 5.39
CA ALA A 353 -56.55 6.30 5.18
C ALA A 353 -56.02 5.56 3.94
N PRO A 354 -55.98 4.20 3.94
CA PRO A 354 -55.40 3.44 2.85
C PRO A 354 -56.25 3.49 1.57
N GLN A 355 -55.61 3.69 0.42
CA GLN A 355 -56.20 3.56 -0.92
C GLN A 355 -55.82 2.22 -1.59
N PRO A 356 -56.63 1.71 -2.54
CA PRO A 356 -56.63 0.29 -2.87
C PRO A 356 -55.50 -0.16 -3.81
N THR A 357 -55.09 -1.43 -3.63
CA THR A 357 -54.06 -2.11 -4.41
C THR A 357 -54.40 -2.21 -5.90
N ALA A 358 -53.54 -1.66 -6.76
CA ALA A 358 -53.64 -1.87 -8.20
C ALA A 358 -53.22 -3.30 -8.59
N VAL A 359 -54.01 -3.96 -9.45
CA VAL A 359 -53.74 -5.32 -9.93
C VAL A 359 -52.79 -5.27 -11.13
N TYR A 360 -51.68 -6.02 -11.05
CA TYR A 360 -50.73 -6.14 -12.16
C TYR A 360 -51.24 -7.12 -13.23
N ALA A 361 -51.42 -6.63 -14.46
CA ALA A 361 -51.75 -7.47 -15.62
C ALA A 361 -50.46 -7.87 -16.37
N PRO A 362 -50.34 -9.12 -16.86
CA PRO A 362 -49.14 -9.58 -17.55
C PRO A 362 -49.00 -8.95 -18.95
N GLY A 363 -47.77 -8.54 -19.28
CA GLY A 363 -47.39 -8.16 -20.65
C GLY A 363 -47.22 -9.38 -21.57
N PRO A 364 -47.25 -9.19 -22.91
CA PRO A 364 -47.19 -10.29 -23.88
C PRO A 364 -45.80 -10.93 -23.98
N GLU A 365 -45.78 -12.20 -24.38
CA GLU A 365 -44.55 -12.98 -24.60
C GLU A 365 -43.74 -12.45 -25.80
N VAL A 366 -42.42 -12.39 -25.65
CA VAL A 366 -41.48 -12.08 -26.75
C VAL A 366 -40.81 -13.38 -27.19
N SER A 367 -41.05 -13.78 -28.45
CA SER A 367 -40.55 -15.02 -29.02
C SER A 367 -39.08 -14.91 -29.48
N ILE A 368 -38.30 -15.97 -29.21
CA ILE A 368 -36.87 -16.05 -29.53
C ILE A 368 -36.69 -16.70 -30.92
N PRO A 369 -35.99 -16.06 -31.88
CA PRO A 369 -35.67 -16.69 -33.16
C PRO A 369 -34.67 -17.83 -33.05
N LEU A 370 -34.89 -18.92 -33.81
CA LEU A 370 -33.92 -20.01 -33.96
C LEU A 370 -32.81 -19.66 -34.97
N ALA A 371 -31.63 -20.25 -34.81
CA ALA A 371 -30.54 -20.17 -35.77
C ALA A 371 -30.78 -21.12 -36.98
N PRO A 372 -30.49 -20.70 -38.23
CA PRO A 372 -30.56 -21.56 -39.41
C PRO A 372 -29.33 -22.46 -39.57
N SER A 373 -29.52 -23.61 -40.22
CA SER A 373 -28.47 -24.60 -40.51
C SER A 373 -27.87 -24.48 -41.92
N THR A 374 -26.81 -25.24 -42.18
CA THR A 374 -25.96 -25.22 -43.39
C THR A 374 -26.62 -25.64 -44.71
N GLY A 375 -26.17 -25.02 -45.81
CA GLY A 375 -26.33 -25.44 -47.22
C GLY A 375 -25.02 -25.22 -48.01
N SER A 376 -24.91 -25.74 -49.24
CA SER A 376 -23.62 -25.96 -49.95
C SER A 376 -23.63 -25.52 -51.43
N GLU A 377 -22.44 -25.57 -52.07
CA GLU A 377 -22.11 -25.40 -53.52
C GLU A 377 -21.97 -23.94 -54.03
N ALA A 378 -21.15 -23.58 -55.05
CA ALA A 378 -19.90 -24.11 -55.65
C ALA A 378 -19.38 -23.04 -56.69
N GLU A 379 -18.10 -22.87 -57.04
CA GLU A 379 -16.83 -23.40 -56.51
C GLU A 379 -15.99 -22.26 -55.82
N CYS A 380 -14.87 -21.65 -56.28
CA CYS A 380 -13.91 -21.86 -57.39
C CYS A 380 -12.48 -21.31 -57.04
N ARG A 381 -11.48 -21.50 -57.92
CA ARG A 381 -10.01 -21.25 -57.70
C ARG A 381 -9.28 -20.91 -59.03
N PRO A 382 -7.97 -20.53 -59.09
CA PRO A 382 -6.88 -20.56 -58.09
C PRO A 382 -6.23 -19.16 -57.86
N ALA A 383 -5.08 -18.95 -57.19
CA ALA A 383 -4.00 -19.80 -56.64
C ALA A 383 -3.46 -19.20 -55.32
N GLU A 384 -3.17 -20.00 -54.28
CA GLU A 384 -1.81 -20.34 -53.76
C GLU A 384 -1.09 -19.21 -52.98
N THR A 385 -0.40 -19.44 -51.86
CA THR A 385 0.15 -20.69 -51.28
C THR A 385 -0.19 -20.84 -49.78
N ILE A 386 -0.34 -22.08 -49.30
CA ILE A 386 -0.48 -22.43 -47.87
C ILE A 386 0.68 -23.35 -47.47
N ILE A 387 1.21 -23.19 -46.25
CA ILE A 387 1.87 -24.29 -45.51
C ILE A 387 1.19 -24.42 -44.15
N ALA A 388 0.75 -25.64 -43.83
CA ALA A 388 0.04 -26.01 -42.60
C ALA A 388 0.95 -26.86 -41.67
N PRO A 389 0.66 -26.95 -40.36
CA PRO A 389 1.57 -27.58 -39.40
C PRO A 389 1.48 -29.11 -39.37
N SER A 390 2.52 -29.76 -38.83
CA SER A 390 2.54 -31.20 -38.50
C SER A 390 2.95 -31.44 -37.03
N PRO A 391 2.40 -32.47 -36.35
CA PRO A 391 2.64 -32.72 -34.92
C PRO A 391 3.60 -33.90 -34.61
N LEU A 392 3.78 -34.16 -33.30
CA LEU A 392 4.27 -35.39 -32.62
C LEU A 392 5.76 -35.55 -32.28
N LEU A 393 5.98 -36.23 -31.12
CA LEU A 393 7.16 -37.02 -30.70
C LEU A 393 8.48 -36.23 -30.45
N LYS A 394 9.03 -36.11 -29.22
CA LYS A 394 9.23 -37.16 -28.18
C LYS A 394 9.46 -36.61 -26.75
N THR A 395 9.42 -37.52 -25.78
CA THR A 395 9.61 -37.32 -24.33
C THR A 395 11.07 -37.16 -23.88
N ALA A 396 11.35 -36.21 -22.98
CA ALA A 396 12.52 -36.18 -22.08
C ALA A 396 12.15 -35.34 -20.84
N LEU A 397 11.97 -35.94 -19.65
CA LEU A 397 12.98 -36.18 -18.59
C LEU A 397 13.48 -34.92 -17.86
N ILE A 398 13.14 -34.84 -16.57
CA ILE A 398 13.47 -33.76 -15.64
C ILE A 398 14.82 -34.04 -14.96
N PRO A 399 15.77 -33.08 -14.93
CA PRO A 399 16.91 -33.11 -14.03
C PRO A 399 16.64 -32.30 -12.75
N VAL A 400 16.39 -32.97 -11.62
CA VAL A 400 16.32 -32.31 -10.30
C VAL A 400 17.75 -32.05 -9.79
N ALA A 401 18.28 -30.85 -10.02
CA ALA A 401 19.68 -30.52 -9.72
C ALA A 401 19.92 -29.05 -9.29
N ALA A 402 19.12 -28.52 -8.35
CA ALA A 402 19.29 -27.15 -7.82
C ALA A 402 19.15 -27.03 -6.28
N ILE A 403 19.12 -28.15 -5.55
CA ILE A 403 18.95 -28.17 -4.08
C ILE A 403 20.07 -29.01 -3.42
N ILE A 404 21.32 -28.53 -3.53
CA ILE A 404 22.46 -28.75 -2.60
C ILE A 404 23.52 -27.71 -2.99
N SER A 405 23.54 -26.56 -2.31
CA SER A 405 24.57 -25.52 -2.47
C SER A 405 24.66 -24.63 -1.22
N GLY A 406 23.52 -24.17 -0.70
CA GLY A 406 23.50 -23.30 0.50
C GLY A 406 23.97 -23.97 1.80
N LEU A 407 23.84 -25.29 1.93
CA LEU A 407 24.11 -26.00 3.20
C LEU A 407 25.62 -26.24 3.45
N GLY A 408 26.44 -26.37 2.40
CA GLY A 408 27.87 -26.67 2.53
C GLY A 408 28.68 -25.53 3.13
N LEU A 409 28.46 -24.29 2.66
CA LEU A 409 29.18 -23.10 3.14
C LEU A 409 28.91 -22.84 4.64
N ALA A 410 27.69 -23.10 5.11
CA ALA A 410 27.32 -22.94 6.51
C ALA A 410 28.09 -23.88 7.45
N ILE A 411 28.47 -25.08 6.98
CA ILE A 411 29.23 -26.07 7.75
C ILE A 411 30.71 -25.69 7.80
N LEU A 412 31.33 -25.34 6.65
CA LEU A 412 32.74 -24.93 6.62
C LEU A 412 33.01 -23.70 7.52
N ASN A 413 32.18 -22.67 7.45
CA ASN A 413 32.34 -21.48 8.29
C ASN A 413 32.13 -21.76 9.79
N ARG A 414 31.43 -22.84 10.16
CA ARG A 414 31.24 -23.26 11.56
C ARG A 414 32.42 -24.08 12.09
N MET A 415 33.13 -24.80 11.21
CA MET A 415 34.38 -25.51 11.56
C MET A 415 35.57 -24.54 11.65
N ARG A 416 35.65 -23.53 10.76
CA ARG A 416 36.76 -22.55 10.73
C ARG A 416 36.87 -21.67 11.99
N ARG A 417 35.84 -21.66 12.86
CA ARG A 417 35.81 -20.94 14.15
C ARG A 417 36.23 -21.79 15.36
N LYS A 418 36.79 -22.99 15.16
CA LYS A 418 37.19 -23.92 16.24
C LYS A 418 38.70 -24.23 16.32
N LEU A 419 39.53 -23.53 15.56
CA LEU A 419 40.99 -23.62 15.68
C LEU A 419 41.51 -22.44 16.53
N PRO A 420 42.41 -22.68 17.51
CA PRO A 420 43.11 -21.59 18.21
C PRO A 420 44.07 -20.88 17.25
N PRO A 421 44.45 -19.61 17.53
CA PRO A 421 45.40 -18.88 16.70
C PRO A 421 46.79 -19.52 16.75
N ALA A 422 47.43 -19.67 15.59
CA ALA A 422 48.84 -20.00 15.51
C ALA A 422 49.69 -18.81 15.98
N GLN A 423 50.77 -19.08 16.71
CA GLN A 423 51.72 -18.06 17.13
C GLN A 423 52.51 -17.56 15.92
N ALA A 424 52.58 -16.24 15.75
CA ALA A 424 53.63 -15.65 14.93
C ALA A 424 54.92 -15.64 15.74
N GLN A 425 56.04 -16.03 15.14
CA GLN A 425 57.38 -15.78 15.67
C GLN A 425 57.98 -14.56 14.99
N ASP A 426 58.74 -13.78 15.74
CA ASP A 426 59.52 -12.66 15.24
C ASP A 426 60.68 -13.16 14.37
N ASP A 427 61.04 -12.38 13.35
CA ASP A 427 62.31 -12.53 12.62
C ASP A 427 62.84 -11.13 12.28
N GLU A 428 63.58 -10.55 13.24
CA GLU A 428 64.16 -9.21 13.17
C GLU A 428 65.47 -9.22 12.36
N LYS A 429 65.54 -8.48 11.25
CA LYS A 429 66.79 -8.26 10.51
C LYS A 429 67.04 -6.81 10.12
N THR A 430 67.76 -6.13 11.01
CA THR A 430 68.42 -4.84 10.81
C THR A 430 69.42 -4.86 9.66
N ILE A 431 69.27 -3.91 8.73
CA ILE A 431 70.40 -3.30 8.00
C ILE A 431 70.19 -1.79 8.05
N ALA A 432 71.23 -1.04 8.45
CA ALA A 432 71.24 0.42 8.48
C ALA A 432 72.23 0.96 7.44
N GLY A 433 71.93 2.13 6.85
CA GLY A 433 72.82 2.74 5.86
C GLY A 433 72.32 4.08 5.32
N SER A 434 73.12 5.11 5.57
CA SER A 434 73.18 6.45 4.95
C SER A 434 72.98 6.48 3.41
N ALA A 435 72.69 7.62 2.75
CA ALA A 435 72.88 9.02 3.15
C ALA A 435 71.91 9.99 2.43
N SER A 436 71.91 11.25 2.84
CA SER A 436 71.39 12.39 2.06
C SER A 436 72.47 13.03 1.20
N GLN A 437 72.21 13.27 -0.09
CA GLN A 437 72.61 14.52 -0.77
C GLN A 437 71.99 14.68 -2.18
N THR A 438 71.72 15.95 -2.50
CA THR A 438 71.55 16.62 -3.81
C THR A 438 71.80 15.82 -5.10
N GLU A 439 70.87 15.88 -6.06
CA GLU A 439 70.74 17.03 -6.99
C GLU A 439 69.25 17.41 -7.18
#